data_AF-A0A843K2P7-F1
#
_entry.id   AF-A0A843K2P7-F1
#
_cell.length_a   1.000
_cell.length_b   1.000
_cell.length_c   1.000
_cell.angle_alpha   90.00
_cell.angle_beta   90.00
_cell.angle_gamma   90.00
#
_symmetry.space_group_name_H-M   'P 1'
#
loop_
_entity.id
_entity.type
_entity.pdbx_description
1 polymer ?
#
loop_
_entity_poly.entity_id
_entity_poly.type
_entity_poly.pdbx_seq_one_letter_code
_entity_poly.pdbx_strand_id
1 'polypeptide(L)'
;MLVKGSGCTVTDAEGRSYLDFVAGIAVCSTGHCHPKVVKAIQEQAAELIHCSNLYYVPHQGTLAKRLVEYSGLKKAFFSNSGAEANEAAIKLARVRTGKKEFIACEDGFHGRTMASLACTHKPAIREPFLPLNP
;
A
#
# COMPACT_ATOMS: atom_id res chain seq x y z
N MET A 1 -5.62 -24.15 1.55
CA MET A 1 -5.49 -22.96 0.65
C MET A 1 -6.80 -22.21 0.66
N LEU A 2 -6.84 -20.88 0.76
CA LEU A 2 -8.10 -20.11 0.63
C LEU A 2 -8.46 -19.95 -0.85
N VAL A 3 -9.71 -20.21 -1.23
CA VAL A 3 -10.17 -20.23 -2.64
C VAL A 3 -11.37 -19.33 -2.93
N LYS A 4 -12.08 -18.88 -1.90
CA LYS A 4 -13.22 -17.96 -2.04
C LYS A 4 -13.28 -17.03 -0.84
N GLY A 5 -13.74 -15.80 -1.06
CA GLY A 5 -14.03 -14.83 0.01
C GLY A 5 -15.29 -14.03 -0.31
N SER A 6 -16.03 -13.66 0.74
CA SER A 6 -17.17 -12.75 0.65
C SER A 6 -17.39 -12.08 2.01
N GLY A 7 -17.40 -10.74 2.03
CA GLY A 7 -17.53 -9.98 3.28
C GLY A 7 -16.39 -10.32 4.24
N CYS A 8 -16.70 -10.73 5.46
CA CYS A 8 -15.72 -11.15 6.45
C CYS A 8 -15.48 -12.68 6.49
N THR A 9 -15.95 -13.42 5.48
CA THR A 9 -15.81 -14.89 5.43
C THR A 9 -14.90 -15.32 4.30
N VAL A 10 -14.02 -16.30 4.57
CA VAL A 10 -13.21 -16.99 3.57
C VAL A 10 -13.46 -18.49 3.61
N THR A 11 -13.33 -19.17 2.46
CA THR A 11 -13.49 -20.62 2.33
C THR A 11 -12.21 -21.25 1.79
N ASP A 12 -11.75 -22.33 2.42
CA ASP A 12 -10.60 -23.10 1.94
C ASP A 12 -10.95 -24.10 0.84
N ALA A 13 -9.92 -24.70 0.23
CA ALA A 13 -10.03 -25.66 -0.87
C ALA A 13 -10.75 -26.95 -0.45
N GLU A 14 -10.80 -27.23 0.86
CA GLU A 14 -11.51 -28.36 1.46
C GLU A 14 -12.98 -28.02 1.78
N GLY A 15 -13.42 -26.80 1.49
CA GLY A 15 -14.80 -26.34 1.66
C GLY A 15 -15.14 -25.80 3.05
N ARG A 16 -14.16 -25.65 3.96
CA ARG A 16 -14.39 -25.09 5.30
C ARG A 16 -14.40 -23.56 5.26
N SER A 17 -15.30 -22.95 6.01
CA SER A 17 -15.44 -21.50 6.10
C SER A 17 -14.95 -20.94 7.42
N TYR A 18 -14.33 -19.75 7.36
CA TYR A 18 -13.72 -19.05 8.48
C TYR A 18 -14.16 -17.60 8.50
N LEU A 19 -14.40 -17.05 9.69
CA LEU A 19 -14.45 -15.61 9.88
C LEU A 19 -13.02 -15.07 9.87
N ASP A 20 -12.75 -14.11 8.98
CA ASP A 20 -11.47 -13.48 8.81
C ASP A 20 -11.37 -12.21 9.67
N PHE A 21 -10.67 -12.33 10.80
CA PHE A 21 -10.30 -11.20 11.67
C PHE A 21 -8.89 -10.67 11.40
N VAL A 22 -8.19 -11.22 10.40
CA VAL A 22 -6.85 -10.79 9.97
C VAL A 22 -6.94 -9.80 8.81
N ALA A 23 -8.00 -9.90 8.00
CA ALA A 23 -8.28 -9.06 6.84
C ALA A 23 -7.08 -8.97 5.87
N GLY A 24 -6.38 -10.09 5.67
CA GLY A 24 -5.17 -10.13 4.83
C GLY A 24 -4.07 -9.17 5.29
N ILE A 25 -3.84 -9.08 6.60
CA ILE A 25 -2.96 -8.08 7.24
C ILE A 25 -3.52 -6.66 7.02
N ALA A 26 -4.76 -6.48 7.50
CA ALA A 26 -5.50 -5.20 7.45
C ALA A 26 -5.73 -4.59 6.05
N VAL A 27 -5.58 -5.38 4.98
CA VAL A 27 -5.79 -4.94 3.58
C VAL A 27 -7.28 -4.96 3.21
N CYS A 28 -8.00 -6.03 3.55
CA CYS A 28 -9.39 -6.27 3.16
C CYS A 28 -10.39 -5.47 4.01
N SER A 29 -10.16 -4.17 4.17
CA SER A 29 -10.95 -3.25 5.01
C SER A 29 -12.42 -3.12 4.60
N THR A 30 -12.76 -3.36 3.34
CA THR A 30 -14.14 -3.40 2.84
C THR A 30 -14.72 -4.82 2.75
N GLY A 31 -13.99 -5.81 3.26
CA GLY A 31 -14.29 -7.23 3.11
C GLY A 31 -13.82 -7.82 1.77
N HIS A 32 -13.82 -9.14 1.71
CA HIS A 32 -13.48 -9.91 0.51
C HIS A 32 -14.54 -9.72 -0.57
N CYS A 33 -14.09 -9.51 -1.82
CA CYS A 33 -14.95 -9.42 -3.01
C CYS A 33 -16.13 -8.45 -2.87
N HIS A 34 -15.92 -7.30 -2.21
CA HIS A 34 -16.98 -6.31 -2.02
C HIS A 34 -17.61 -5.91 -3.39
N PRO A 35 -18.93 -6.03 -3.59
CA PRO A 35 -19.56 -5.91 -4.92
C PRO A 35 -19.24 -4.60 -5.66
N LYS A 36 -19.17 -3.47 -4.94
CA LYS A 36 -18.81 -2.18 -5.53
C LYS A 36 -17.35 -2.11 -6.01
N VAL A 37 -16.43 -2.77 -5.32
CA VAL A 37 -15.00 -2.79 -5.69
C VAL A 37 -14.80 -3.68 -6.90
N VAL A 38 -15.39 -4.89 -6.89
CA VAL A 38 -15.35 -5.82 -8.01
C VAL A 38 -15.89 -5.19 -9.28
N LYS A 39 -17.08 -4.57 -9.20
CA LYS A 39 -17.69 -3.90 -10.35
C LYS A 39 -16.80 -2.79 -10.92
N ALA A 40 -16.28 -1.90 -10.08
CA ALA A 40 -15.42 -0.79 -10.53
C ALA A 40 -14.12 -1.28 -11.20
N ILE A 41 -13.52 -2.35 -10.70
CA ILE A 41 -12.33 -2.96 -11.31
C ILE A 41 -12.68 -3.56 -12.68
N GLN A 42 -13.79 -4.31 -12.77
CA GLN A 42 -14.21 -4.94 -14.03
C GLN A 42 -14.52 -3.90 -15.11
N GLU A 43 -15.26 -2.84 -14.77
CA GLU A 43 -15.58 -1.76 -15.69
C GLU A 43 -14.32 -1.04 -16.19
N GLN A 44 -13.43 -0.62 -15.28
CA GLN A 44 -12.21 0.07 -15.66
C GLN A 44 -11.26 -0.82 -16.47
N ALA A 45 -11.14 -2.10 -16.12
CA ALA A 45 -10.26 -3.02 -16.83
C ALA A 45 -10.73 -3.31 -18.26
N ALA A 46 -12.04 -3.25 -18.52
CA ALA A 46 -12.59 -3.37 -19.86
C ALA A 46 -12.36 -2.10 -20.72
N GLU A 47 -12.16 -0.94 -20.08
CA GLU A 47 -11.95 0.34 -20.76
C GLU A 47 -10.45 0.66 -20.97
N LEU A 48 -9.66 0.67 -19.89
CA LEU A 48 -8.23 0.94 -19.94
C LEU A 48 -7.54 0.52 -18.63
N ILE A 49 -6.60 -0.43 -18.71
CA ILE A 49 -5.85 -0.93 -17.54
C ILE A 49 -4.65 -0.03 -17.19
N HIS A 50 -3.87 0.43 -18.18
CA HIS A 50 -2.63 1.15 -17.93
C HIS A 50 -2.23 2.05 -19.10
N CYS A 51 -1.78 3.27 -18.79
CA CYS A 51 -1.24 4.21 -19.78
C CYS A 51 0.05 4.92 -19.32
N SER A 52 0.73 4.43 -18.26
CA SER A 52 1.88 5.10 -17.61
C SER A 52 1.53 6.45 -16.98
N ASN A 53 2.54 7.13 -16.41
CA ASN A 53 2.42 8.47 -15.84
C ASN A 53 2.68 9.61 -16.84
N LEU A 54 2.82 9.30 -18.14
CA LEU A 54 3.02 10.30 -19.20
C LEU A 54 1.73 11.04 -19.57
N TYR A 55 0.58 10.47 -19.26
CA TYR A 55 -0.73 11.03 -19.57
C TYR A 55 -1.54 11.32 -18.30
N TYR A 56 -2.55 12.17 -18.45
CA TYR A 56 -3.51 12.40 -17.38
C TYR A 56 -4.47 11.21 -17.22
N VAL A 57 -4.62 10.73 -15.99
CA VAL A 57 -5.55 9.64 -15.63
C VAL A 57 -6.71 10.22 -14.82
N PRO A 58 -7.93 10.37 -15.38
CA PRO A 58 -9.05 11.06 -14.71
C PRO A 58 -9.44 10.47 -13.35
N HIS A 59 -9.44 9.13 -13.21
CA HIS A 59 -9.75 8.46 -11.95
C HIS A 59 -8.70 8.72 -10.87
N GLN A 60 -7.42 8.81 -11.25
CA GLN A 60 -6.33 9.17 -10.33
C GLN A 60 -6.47 10.62 -9.86
N GLY A 61 -6.85 11.55 -10.76
CA GLY A 61 -7.15 12.94 -10.40
C GLY A 61 -8.33 13.06 -9.44
N THR A 62 -9.41 12.30 -9.69
CA THR A 62 -10.58 12.24 -8.81
C THR A 62 -10.22 11.69 -7.43
N LEU A 63 -9.44 10.62 -7.37
CA LEU A 63 -8.97 10.03 -6.12
C LEU A 63 -8.04 10.99 -5.37
N ALA A 64 -7.11 11.65 -6.06
CA ALA A 64 -6.21 12.64 -5.47
C ALA A 64 -6.98 13.77 -4.79
N LYS A 65 -8.01 14.31 -5.46
CA LYS A 65 -8.90 15.34 -4.90
C LYS A 65 -9.54 14.87 -3.59
N ARG A 66 -10.14 13.68 -3.57
CA ARG A 66 -10.75 13.13 -2.36
C ARG A 66 -9.73 12.95 -1.23
N LEU A 67 -8.55 12.43 -1.54
CA LEU A 67 -7.49 12.21 -0.54
C LEU A 67 -7.02 13.52 0.10
N VAL A 68 -6.82 14.58 -0.69
CA VAL A 68 -6.39 15.87 -0.13
C VAL A 68 -7.49 16.55 0.67
N GLU A 69 -8.77 16.37 0.29
CA GLU A 69 -9.92 16.84 1.05
C GLU A 69 -10.02 16.14 2.42
N TYR A 70 -9.84 14.81 2.48
CA TYR A 70 -9.89 14.06 3.74
C TYR A 70 -8.66 14.28 4.64
N SER A 71 -7.47 14.42 4.05
CA SER A 71 -6.22 14.53 4.82
C SER A 71 -5.86 15.96 5.22
N GLY A 72 -6.46 16.98 4.60
CA GLY A 72 -6.05 18.38 4.76
C GLY A 72 -4.72 18.74 4.08
N LEU A 73 -4.08 17.77 3.39
CA LEU A 73 -2.85 17.98 2.62
C LEU A 73 -3.13 18.67 1.29
N LYS A 74 -2.08 18.94 0.49
CA LYS A 74 -2.20 19.69 -0.77
C LYS A 74 -2.02 18.84 -2.03
N LYS A 75 -1.31 17.71 -1.94
CA LYS A 75 -0.98 16.85 -3.08
C LYS A 75 -0.95 15.40 -2.65
N ALA A 76 -1.23 14.49 -3.59
CA ALA A 76 -1.10 13.05 -3.42
C ALA A 76 -0.06 12.51 -4.42
N PHE A 77 0.72 11.53 -3.99
CA PHE A 77 1.58 10.70 -4.83
C PHE A 77 1.07 9.26 -4.76
N PHE A 78 1.12 8.54 -5.88
CA PHE A 78 0.60 7.18 -5.98
C PHE A 78 1.73 6.19 -6.24
N SER A 79 1.69 5.08 -5.50
CA SER A 79 2.56 3.93 -5.62
C SER A 79 1.75 2.65 -5.56
N ASN A 80 2.39 1.50 -5.73
CA ASN A 80 1.76 0.18 -5.74
C ASN A 80 1.82 -0.52 -4.38
N SER A 81 2.63 0.01 -3.45
CA SER A 81 2.79 -0.57 -2.12
C SER A 81 3.10 0.49 -1.06
N GLY A 82 2.91 0.11 0.21
CA GLY A 82 3.33 0.92 1.36
C GLY A 82 4.85 1.13 1.43
N ALA A 83 5.65 0.15 0.99
CA ALA A 83 7.11 0.30 0.94
C ALA A 83 7.51 1.38 -0.08
N GLU A 84 6.95 1.35 -1.29
CA GLU A 84 7.19 2.40 -2.31
C GLU A 84 6.67 3.78 -1.86
N ALA A 85 5.57 3.83 -1.12
CA ALA A 85 5.07 5.08 -0.55
C ALA A 85 6.08 5.67 0.45
N ASN A 86 6.67 4.83 1.31
CA ASN A 86 7.69 5.24 2.27
C ASN A 86 9.01 5.64 1.59
N GLU A 87 9.44 4.92 0.54
CA GLU A 87 10.58 5.33 -0.31
C GLU A 87 10.37 6.74 -0.89
N ALA A 88 9.18 7.01 -1.43
CA ALA A 88 8.83 8.32 -1.96
C ALA A 88 8.81 9.40 -0.87
N ALA A 89 8.27 9.10 0.31
CA ALA A 89 8.25 10.02 1.45
C ALA A 89 9.66 10.37 1.94
N ILE A 90 10.55 9.37 2.04
CA ILE A 90 11.95 9.53 2.42
C ILE A 90 12.69 10.41 1.39
N LYS A 91 12.52 10.12 0.09
CA LYS A 91 13.10 10.93 -0.99
C LYS A 91 12.59 12.36 -0.97
N LEU A 92 11.29 12.56 -0.74
CA LEU A 92 10.69 13.89 -0.64
C LEU A 92 11.26 14.68 0.54
N ALA A 93 11.39 14.05 1.71
CA ALA A 93 11.98 14.68 2.89
C ALA A 93 13.43 15.11 2.63
N ARG A 94 14.24 14.26 1.99
CA ARG A 94 15.62 14.58 1.59
C ARG A 94 15.70 15.75 0.65
N VAL A 95 14.94 15.73 -0.45
CA VAL A 95 14.95 16.81 -1.44
C VAL A 95 14.47 18.12 -0.82
N ARG A 96 13.46 18.08 0.06
CA ARG A 96 12.90 19.28 0.67
C ARG A 96 13.79 19.89 1.75
N THR A 97 14.48 19.07 2.54
CA THR A 97 15.20 19.53 3.74
C THR A 97 16.72 19.51 3.61
N GLY A 98 17.26 18.76 2.65
CA GLY A 98 18.69 18.46 2.54
C GLY A 98 19.23 17.48 3.59
N LYS A 99 18.41 17.07 4.57
CA LYS A 99 18.81 16.15 5.66
C LYS A 99 18.75 14.71 5.19
N LYS A 100 19.76 13.91 5.56
CA LYS A 100 19.89 12.50 5.15
C LYS A 100 19.63 11.50 6.27
N GLU A 101 19.66 11.95 7.52
CA GLU A 101 19.38 11.14 8.71
C GLU A 101 17.89 11.09 8.99
N PHE A 102 17.42 9.90 9.40
CA PHE A 102 16.02 9.63 9.74
C PHE A 102 15.95 9.01 11.12
N ILE A 103 14.95 9.43 11.91
CA ILE A 103 14.61 8.83 13.18
C ILE A 103 13.42 7.91 12.94
N ALA A 104 13.53 6.66 13.37
CA ALA A 104 12.46 5.67 13.35
C ALA A 104 12.26 5.10 14.76
N CYS A 105 11.10 4.50 15.01
CA CYS A 105 10.78 3.93 16.32
C CYS A 105 11.18 2.45 16.39
N GLU A 106 11.55 2.01 17.59
CA GLU A 106 11.57 0.58 17.91
C GLU A 106 10.19 -0.02 17.63
N ASP A 107 10.21 -1.27 17.18
CA ASP A 107 9.06 -2.05 16.70
C ASP A 107 8.29 -1.49 15.49
N GLY A 108 8.82 -0.43 14.86
CA GLY A 108 8.30 0.11 13.61
C GLY A 108 8.48 -0.83 12.40
N PHE A 109 7.48 -0.85 11.51
CA PHE A 109 7.54 -1.53 10.22
C PHE A 109 7.19 -0.56 9.09
N HIS A 110 8.17 -0.29 8.21
CA HIS A 110 8.03 0.67 7.11
C HIS A 110 8.13 0.01 5.72
N GLY A 111 8.47 -1.27 5.65
CA GLY A 111 8.58 -2.00 4.40
C GLY A 111 9.86 -2.82 4.33
N ARG A 112 10.11 -3.39 3.16
CA ARG A 112 11.27 -4.25 2.91
C ARG A 112 12.07 -3.86 1.66
N THR A 113 11.79 -2.70 1.06
CA THR A 113 12.68 -2.10 0.05
C THR A 113 13.84 -1.40 0.77
N MET A 114 14.97 -1.17 0.11
CA MET A 114 16.22 -0.79 0.80
C MET A 114 16.09 0.40 1.76
N ALA A 115 15.46 1.52 1.37
CA ALA A 115 15.35 2.67 2.26
C ALA A 115 14.27 2.46 3.34
N SER A 116 13.13 1.86 2.97
CA SER A 116 12.07 1.55 3.93
C SER A 116 12.49 0.48 4.96
N LEU A 117 13.35 -0.45 4.56
CA LEU A 117 13.95 -1.46 5.42
C LEU A 117 14.96 -0.84 6.38
N ALA A 118 15.72 0.17 5.94
CA ALA A 118 16.62 0.93 6.79
C ALA A 118 15.90 1.56 8.00
N CYS A 119 14.63 1.94 7.82
CA CYS A 119 13.75 2.47 8.86
C CYS A 119 12.94 1.40 9.62
N THR A 120 12.97 0.12 9.22
CA THR A 120 12.20 -0.97 9.86
C THR A 120 13.00 -1.59 11.01
N HIS A 121 12.39 -1.86 12.17
CA HIS A 121 13.12 -2.31 13.35
C HIS A 121 13.60 -3.77 13.26
N LYS A 122 12.70 -4.69 12.90
CA LYS A 122 12.85 -6.14 13.13
C LYS A 122 14.19 -6.72 12.61
N PRO A 123 15.10 -7.15 13.51
CA PRO A 123 16.45 -7.61 13.15
C PRO A 123 16.50 -8.71 12.08
N ALA A 124 15.68 -9.75 12.25
CA ALA A 124 15.67 -10.93 11.37
C ALA A 124 15.40 -10.61 9.88
N ILE A 125 14.75 -9.48 9.57
CA ILE A 125 14.49 -9.07 8.19
C ILE A 125 15.35 -7.88 7.76
N ARG A 126 16.16 -7.31 8.65
CA ARG A 126 16.96 -6.10 8.44
C ARG A 126 18.47 -6.37 8.43
N GLU A 127 18.99 -7.05 9.44
CA GLU A 127 20.44 -7.25 9.64
C GLU A 127 21.15 -7.97 8.49
N PRO A 128 20.54 -8.99 7.83
CA PRO A 128 21.17 -9.64 6.68
C PRO A 128 21.45 -8.72 5.50
N PHE A 129 20.87 -7.52 5.47
CA PHE A 129 20.97 -6.56 4.36
C PHE A 129 21.81 -5.34 4.70
N LEU A 130 22.50 -5.34 5.84
CA LEU A 130 23.41 -4.25 6.21
C LEU A 130 24.64 -4.21 5.28
N PRO A 131 25.21 -3.02 4.98
CA PRO A 131 24.76 -1.70 5.46
C PRO A 131 23.52 -1.18 4.72
N LEU A 132 22.64 -0.49 5.46
CA LEU A 132 21.45 0.16 4.93
C LEU A 132 21.57 1.67 5.02
N ASN A 133 21.01 2.36 4.03
CA ASN A 133 20.86 3.80 4.02
C ASN A 133 19.40 4.08 3.65
N PRO A 134 18.61 4.74 4.52
CA PRO A 134 17.35 5.33 4.08
C PRO A 134 17.62 6.36 2.98
#